data_AF-H1HNK7-F1
#
_entry.id   AF-H1HNK7-F1
#
_cell.length_a   1.000
_cell.length_b   1.000
_cell.length_c   1.000
_cell.angle_alpha   90.00
_cell.angle_beta   90.00
_cell.angle_gamma   90.00
#
_symmetry.space_group_name_H-M   'P 1'
#
loop_
_entity.id
_entity.type
_entity.pdbx_description
1 polymer ?
#
loop_
_entity_poly.entity_id
_entity_poly.type
_entity_poly.pdbx_seq_one_letter_code
_entity_poly.pdbx_strand_id
1 'polypeptide(L)'
;MYVILIYDVAEKRVGKMLKQCRQYLCWIQNSVFEGELSEVKLRELQHKIENLIDKKEDSVIIFSNKMGYHMSKDILGKERMSTDNFL
;
A
#
# COMPACT_ATOMS: atom_id res chain seq x y z
N MET A 1 -9.32 8.80 -5.08
CA MET A 1 -8.60 9.16 -3.84
C MET A 1 -7.25 8.49 -3.92
N TYR A 2 -6.18 9.23 -3.67
CA TYR A 2 -4.85 8.63 -3.69
C TYR A 2 -4.52 8.05 -2.32
N VAL A 3 -3.93 6.86 -2.30
CA VAL A 3 -3.61 6.11 -1.08
C VAL A 3 -2.14 5.73 -1.09
N ILE A 4 -1.48 5.91 0.05
CA ILE A 4 -0.16 5.34 0.35
C ILE A 4 -0.33 4.41 1.54
N LEU A 5 0.06 3.15 1.39
CA LEU A 5 -0.02 2.12 2.40
C LEU A 5 1.39 1.66 2.76
N ILE A 6 1.70 1.70 4.05
CA ILE A 6 2.96 1.23 4.61
C ILE A 6 2.65 0.17 5.66
N TYR A 7 3.42 -0.90 5.70
CA TYR A 7 3.25 -1.93 6.73
C TYR A 7 4.57 -2.34 7.39
N ASP A 8 4.47 -2.78 8.63
CA ASP A 8 5.51 -3.55 9.31
C ASP A 8 4.83 -4.80 9.86
N VAL A 9 5.13 -5.96 9.27
CA VAL A 9 4.45 -7.22 9.59
C VAL A 9 5.47 -8.35 9.70
N ALA A 10 5.20 -9.29 10.60
CA ALA A 10 6.09 -10.43 10.80
C ALA A 10 6.25 -11.26 9.51
N GLU A 11 7.41 -11.90 9.35
CA GLU A 11 7.81 -12.67 8.16
C GLU A 11 6.78 -13.73 7.75
N LYS A 12 6.14 -14.39 8.72
CA LYS A 12 5.08 -15.39 8.47
C LYS A 12 3.87 -14.83 7.69
N ARG A 13 3.62 -13.52 7.77
CA ARG A 13 2.47 -12.82 7.18
C ARG A 13 2.86 -11.96 5.98
N VAL A 14 4.14 -11.61 5.81
CA VAL A 14 4.63 -10.69 4.76
C VAL A 14 4.21 -11.10 3.35
N GLY A 15 4.32 -12.39 3.01
CA GLY A 15 3.96 -12.89 1.69
C GLY A 15 2.47 -12.76 1.39
N LYS A 16 1.61 -13.01 2.40
CA LYS A 16 0.17 -12.80 2.29
C LYS A 16 -0.14 -11.31 2.17
N MET A 17 0.51 -10.45 2.96
CA MET A 17 0.29 -9.01 2.95
C MET A 17 0.63 -8.41 1.59
N LEU A 18 1.80 -8.76 1.05
CA LEU A 18 2.23 -8.36 -0.29
C LEU A 18 1.22 -8.79 -1.36
N LYS A 19 0.72 -10.03 -1.30
CA LYS A 19 -0.30 -10.51 -2.25
C LYS A 19 -1.64 -9.80 -2.10
N GLN A 20 -2.05 -9.44 -0.89
CA GLN A 20 -3.28 -8.67 -0.67
C GLN A 20 -3.13 -7.25 -1.22
N CYS A 21 -2.07 -6.52 -0.88
CA CYS A 21 -1.89 -5.13 -1.28
C CYS A 21 -1.76 -4.96 -2.80
N ARG A 22 -1.06 -5.88 -3.50
CA ARG A 22 -0.92 -5.85 -4.98
C ARG A 22 -2.23 -6.00 -5.76
N GLN A 23 -3.32 -6.44 -5.12
CA GLN A 23 -4.64 -6.48 -5.78
C GLN A 23 -5.31 -5.11 -5.83
N TYR A 24 -4.79 -4.12 -5.12
CA TYR A 24 -5.40 -2.79 -4.94
C TYR A 24 -4.46 -1.64 -5.29
N LEU A 25 -3.17 -1.78 -5.00
CA LEU A 25 -2.18 -0.70 -5.09
C LEU A 25 -0.93 -1.19 -5.80
N CYS A 26 -0.18 -0.25 -6.39
CA CYS A 26 1.12 -0.53 -6.98
C CYS A 26 2.17 -0.69 -5.88
N TRP A 27 2.96 -1.75 -5.97
CA TRP A 27 4.11 -1.96 -5.08
C TRP A 27 5.27 -1.08 -5.55
N ILE A 28 5.79 -0.23 -4.67
CA ILE A 28 6.87 0.72 -5.03
C ILE A 28 8.17 0.48 -4.28
N GLN A 29 8.09 -0.07 -3.07
CA GLN A 29 9.24 -0.42 -2.25
C GLN A 29 8.82 -1.52 -1.28
N ASN A 30 9.79 -2.21 -0.68
CA ASN A 30 9.52 -3.10 0.45
C ASN A 30 8.60 -2.41 1.46
N SER A 31 7.49 -3.08 1.76
CA SER A 31 6.48 -2.61 2.70
C SER A 31 5.77 -1.29 2.34
N VAL A 32 5.90 -0.78 1.11
CA VAL A 32 5.24 0.46 0.67
C VAL A 32 4.48 0.25 -0.65
N PHE A 33 3.25 0.74 -0.68
CA PHE A 33 2.35 0.67 -1.81
C PHE A 33 1.66 2.02 -2.02
N GLU A 34 1.37 2.35 -3.27
CA GLU A 34 0.64 3.58 -3.59
C GLU A 34 -0.28 3.39 -4.80
N GLY A 35 -1.29 4.25 -4.93
CA GLY A 35 -2.20 4.22 -6.06
C GLY A 35 -3.56 4.86 -5.79
N GLU A 36 -4.38 4.94 -6.84
CA GLU A 36 -5.73 5.44 -6.74
C GLU A 36 -6.71 4.35 -6.32
N LEU A 37 -7.51 4.65 -5.29
CA LEU A 37 -8.61 3.81 -4.85
C LEU A 37 -9.89 4.61 -4.68
N SER A 38 -11.03 3.92 -4.87
CA SER A 38 -12.32 4.41 -4.40
C SER A 38 -12.43 4.19 -2.88
N GLU A 39 -13.30 4.96 -2.23
CA GLU A 39 -13.51 4.82 -0.78
C GLU A 39 -14.01 3.41 -0.41
N VAL A 40 -14.84 2.80 -1.26
CA VAL A 40 -15.34 1.43 -1.07
C VAL A 40 -14.19 0.42 -1.15
N LYS A 41 -13.30 0.56 -2.15
CA LYS A 41 -12.14 -0.33 -2.31
C LYS A 41 -11.14 -0.17 -1.18
N LEU A 42 -10.94 1.05 -0.67
CA LEU A 42 -10.10 1.27 0.51
C LEU A 42 -10.66 0.56 1.75
N ARG A 43 -11.96 0.67 2.00
CA ARG A 43 -12.61 -0.05 3.12
C ARG A 43 -12.51 -1.57 2.97
N GLU A 44 -12.68 -2.08 1.74
CA GLU A 44 -12.50 -3.50 1.44
C GLU A 44 -11.06 -3.96 1.78
N LEU A 45 -10.05 -3.18 1.35
CA LEU A 45 -8.64 -3.45 1.64
C LEU A 45 -8.36 -3.43 3.15
N GLN A 46 -8.84 -2.41 3.87
CA GLN A 46 -8.70 -2.31 5.33
C GLN A 46 -9.26 -3.55 6.03
N HIS A 47 -10.47 -3.97 5.67
CA HIS A 47 -11.08 -5.16 6.27
C HIS A 47 -10.27 -6.45 6.00
N LYS A 48 -9.75 -6.62 4.77
CA LYS A 48 -8.89 -7.77 4.44
C LYS A 48 -7.57 -7.76 5.21
N ILE A 49 -7.00 -6.59 5.44
CA ILE A 49 -5.78 -6.40 6.23
C ILE A 49 -6.02 -6.71 7.70
N GLU A 50 -7.11 -6.21 8.28
CA GLU A 50 -7.47 -6.47 9.68
C GLU A 50 -7.62 -7.96 10.00
N ASN A 51 -8.13 -8.74 9.04
CA ASN A 51 -8.26 -10.19 9.15
C ASN A 51 -6.92 -10.95 8.95
N LEU A 52 -5.88 -10.26 8.47
CA LEU A 52 -4.59 -10.85 8.16
C LEU A 52 -3.54 -10.59 9.25
N ILE A 53 -3.58 -9.43 9.88
CA ILE A 53 -2.55 -8.97 10.83
C ILE A 53 -2.77 -9.49 12.24
N ASP A 54 -1.68 -9.57 13.01
CA ASP A 54 -1.72 -9.64 14.47
C ASP A 54 -1.63 -8.22 15.04
N LYS A 55 -2.73 -7.72 15.64
CA LYS A 55 -2.81 -6.36 16.18
C LYS A 55 -1.85 -6.08 17.35
N LYS A 56 -1.19 -7.10 17.91
CA LYS A 56 -0.18 -6.93 18.98
C LYS A 56 1.24 -6.81 18.45
N GLU A 57 1.50 -7.29 17.24
CA GLU A 57 2.86 -7.38 16.67
C GLU A 57 3.02 -6.53 15.40
N ASP A 58 1.96 -6.41 14.62
CA ASP A 58 1.99 -5.80 13.30
C ASP A 58 1.46 -4.35 13.32
N SER A 59 1.98 -3.54 12.40
CA SER A 59 1.55 -2.16 12.16
C SER A 59 1.25 -1.93 10.69
N VAL A 60 0.15 -1.23 10.40
CA VAL A 60 -0.20 -0.78 9.05
C VAL A 60 -0.66 0.66 9.11
N ILE A 61 -0.05 1.51 8.28
CA ILE A 61 -0.37 2.94 8.19
C ILE A 61 -0.90 3.21 6.78
N ILE A 62 -2.03 3.90 6.71
CA ILE A 62 -2.68 4.26 5.45
C ILE A 62 -2.86 5.77 5.42
N PHE A 63 -2.17 6.42 4.49
CA PHE A 63 -2.42 7.81 4.12
C PHE A 63 -3.41 7.84 2.96
N SER A 64 -4.41 8.72 3.03
CA SER A 64 -5.36 8.88 1.93
C SER A 64 -5.76 10.34 1.76
N ASN A 65 -5.87 10.80 0.51
CA ASN A 65 -6.29 12.16 0.19
C ASN A 65 -7.35 12.18 -0.92
N LYS A 66 -8.46 12.88 -0.65
CA LYS A 66 -9.58 13.06 -1.59
C LYS A 66 -9.33 14.17 -2.60
N MET A 67 -8.48 15.15 -2.29
CA MET A 67 -8.18 16.29 -3.16
C MET A 67 -7.04 15.95 -4.14
N GLY A 68 -7.14 16.54 -5.34
CA GLY A 68 -6.34 16.25 -6.53
C GLY A 68 -4.85 16.06 -6.30
N TYR A 69 -4.34 15.07 -7.01
CA TYR A 69 -3.03 14.45 -6.91
C TYR A 69 -1.93 15.32 -7.51
N HIS A 70 -1.22 16.07 -6.66
CA HIS A 70 0.11 16.59 -6.96
C HIS A 70 1.00 16.42 -5.74
N MET A 71 1.40 15.18 -5.49
CA MET A 71 2.49 14.88 -4.56
C MET A 71 3.77 14.76 -5.37
N SER A 72 4.76 15.61 -5.08
CA SER A 72 6.11 15.42 -5.60
C SER A 72 6.70 14.15 -4.96
N LYS A 73 7.14 13.22 -5.79
CA LYS A 73 7.80 11.98 -5.34
C LYS A 73 9.25 12.03 -5.77
N ASP A 74 10.13 12.19 -4.78
CA ASP A 74 11.58 12.14 -4.99
C ASP A 74 12.10 10.78 -4.54
N ILE A 75 12.69 10.02 -5.46
CA ILE A 75 13.33 8.73 -5.15
C ILE A 75 14.83 8.98 -5.01
N LEU A 76 15.32 8.86 -3.77
CA LEU A 76 16.74 8.91 -3.49
C LEU A 76 17.32 7.48 -3.54
N GLY A 77 18.25 7.24 -4.46
CA GLY A 77 18.90 5.93 -4.63
C GLY A 77 18.20 5.03 -5.66
N LYS A 78 18.22 3.72 -5.44
CA LYS A 78 17.73 2.74 -6.41
C LYS A 78 16.21 2.58 -6.33
N GLU A 79 15.53 2.98 -7.39
CA GLU A 79 14.13 2.66 -7.61
C GLU A 79 13.92 1.13 -7.65
N ARG A 80 12.93 0.65 -6.91
CA ARG A 80 12.60 -0.79 -6.83
C ARG A 80 11.59 -1.22 -7.87
N MET A 81 10.68 -0.33 -8.22
CA MET A 81 9.70 -0.54 -9.26
C MET A 81 9.23 0.82 -9.78
N SER A 82 9.26 1.00 -11.10
CA SER A 82 8.60 2.14 -11.72
C SER A 82 7.08 1.95 -11.62
N THR A 83 6.39 3.03 -11.30
CA THR A 83 4.92 3.11 -11.31
C THR A 83 4.36 3.47 -12.68
N ASP A 84 5.20 3.60 -13.69
CA ASP A 84 4.78 3.89 -15.04
C ASP A 84 3.99 2.70 -15.58
N ASN A 85 2.69 2.92 -15.79
CA ASN A 85 1.88 1.99 -16.55
C ASN A 85 2.36 2.03 -18.00
N PHE A 86 3.14 1.03 -18.42
CA PHE A 86 3.37 0.78 -19.84
C PHE A 86 2.03 0.35 -20.47
N LEU A 87 1.49 1.22 -21.33
CA LEU A 87 0.40 0.92 -22.27
C LEU A 87 0.92 0.15 -23.47
#